data_AF-A0A3P6S4P5-F1
#
_entry.id   AF-A0A3P6S4P5-F1
#
_cell.length_a   1.000
_cell.length_b   1.000
_cell.length_c   1.000
_cell.angle_alpha   90.00
_cell.angle_beta   90.00
_cell.angle_gamma   90.00
#
_symmetry.space_group_name_H-M   'P 1'
#
loop_
_entity.id
_entity.type
_entity.pdbx_description
1 polymer ?
#
loop_
_entity_poly.entity_id
_entity_poly.type
_entity_poly.pdbx_seq_one_letter_code
_entity_poly.pdbx_strand_id
1 'polypeptide(L)'
;MTGDSLKGDNGSSVFAGPGVTGAEGIDGVSAGRAAAIAALTRIICSKRTNEKLPNEQLGNFLATIHDALIEKDRLVLCSLFFYGQNLFRLGLYGVEAILPHYLFALDIILIESSKLRLHPSIPEVDMRRACLRALSSVICWPTTFGMSKIPQLPESANLKSSATTYLQLRPRIYKTLVFSLRNETDPVNLHLTLAMCTVLMEESCAFDLGLSEEQTAEMIKMTSQQHGNQTPEKGLCVSFVRGLVSAICDRICRPEWAGEHSVSLAAIDVLNCLSHLNPTVLFNNKDVSTGSLIVASLCRFIETQLSKPPPLHSKDLHSTVSGGFSTASIILPMLLCGSFPGPFLSKNSNYRVTLSESI
;
A
#
# COMPACT_ATOMS: atom_id res chain seq x y z
N MET A 1 12.54 -16.43 -65.42
CA MET A 1 13.69 -17.34 -65.24
C MET A 1 14.91 -16.46 -65.30
N THR A 2 15.73 -16.21 -64.27
CA THR A 2 16.06 -16.81 -62.96
C THR A 2 16.71 -15.68 -62.13
N GLY A 3 16.37 -15.44 -60.85
CA GLY A 3 17.18 -15.75 -59.64
C GLY A 3 18.47 -14.89 -59.55
N ASP A 4 18.85 -14.16 -58.48
CA ASP A 4 18.67 -14.36 -57.04
C ASP A 4 18.98 -13.07 -56.23
N SER A 5 18.55 -13.09 -54.96
CA SER A 5 18.76 -12.08 -53.90
C SER A 5 20.21 -11.91 -53.44
N LEU A 6 20.56 -10.78 -52.79
CA LEU A 6 21.07 -10.74 -51.40
C LEU A 6 21.49 -9.32 -50.92
N LYS A 7 21.26 -9.12 -49.62
CA LYS A 7 21.54 -7.97 -48.75
C LYS A 7 23.00 -7.50 -48.76
N GLY A 8 23.19 -6.18 -48.59
CA GLY A 8 24.42 -5.58 -48.06
C GLY A 8 24.14 -4.91 -46.72
N ASP A 9 24.82 -5.38 -45.68
CA ASP A 9 24.73 -4.96 -44.29
C ASP A 9 26.06 -4.29 -43.86
N ASN A 10 25.99 -3.43 -42.85
CA ASN A 10 27.08 -2.87 -42.02
C ASN A 10 28.06 -1.86 -42.66
N GLY A 11 28.51 -0.81 -41.99
CA GLY A 11 28.41 -0.40 -40.59
C GLY A 11 29.56 0.58 -40.30
N SER A 12 29.33 1.60 -39.48
CA SER A 12 30.42 2.37 -38.86
C SER A 12 30.01 2.83 -37.46
N SER A 13 30.07 1.90 -36.51
CA SER A 13 30.29 2.23 -35.10
C SER A 13 31.81 2.20 -34.86
N VAL A 14 32.39 3.38 -34.65
CA VAL A 14 33.76 3.49 -34.15
C VAL A 14 33.64 4.03 -32.73
N PHE A 15 33.61 3.12 -31.75
CA PHE A 15 34.17 3.25 -30.40
C PHE A 15 33.70 2.07 -29.55
N ALA A 16 34.43 0.95 -29.65
CA ALA A 16 34.38 -0.12 -28.65
C ALA A 16 35.80 -0.64 -28.43
N GLY A 17 36.39 -0.29 -27.28
CA GLY A 17 37.61 -0.92 -26.79
C GLY A 17 37.29 -2.30 -26.20
N PRO A 18 38.18 -3.29 -26.34
CA PRO A 18 37.88 -4.67 -25.93
C PRO A 18 38.13 -4.84 -24.43
N GLY A 19 37.12 -5.31 -23.70
CA GLY A 19 37.32 -5.86 -22.36
C GLY A 19 36.32 -5.45 -21.29
N VAL A 20 35.00 -5.60 -21.51
CA VAL A 20 34.04 -5.80 -20.41
C VAL A 20 32.96 -6.77 -20.89
N THR A 21 33.11 -8.04 -20.53
CA THR A 21 32.06 -9.06 -20.64
C THR A 21 31.09 -8.89 -19.47
N GLY A 22 29.82 -8.56 -19.75
CA GLY A 22 28.71 -8.83 -18.82
C GLY A 22 27.86 -7.66 -18.31
N ALA A 23 27.76 -6.53 -19.01
CA ALA A 23 26.71 -5.55 -18.72
C ALA A 23 25.73 -5.50 -19.91
N GLU A 24 24.55 -6.11 -19.77
CA GLU A 24 23.39 -5.71 -20.56
C GLU A 24 23.15 -4.23 -20.24
N GLY A 25 23.65 -3.36 -21.11
CA GLY A 25 23.73 -1.92 -20.88
C GLY A 25 22.35 -1.31 -20.81
N ILE A 26 22.10 -0.57 -19.74
CA ILE A 26 20.93 0.31 -19.64
C ILE A 26 20.90 1.21 -20.87
N ASP A 27 19.76 1.25 -21.57
CA ASP A 27 19.58 2.14 -22.73
C ASP A 27 19.84 3.59 -22.28
N GLY A 28 20.80 4.25 -22.95
CA GLY A 28 21.17 5.64 -22.66
C GLY A 28 19.98 6.59 -22.77
N VAL A 29 19.00 6.29 -23.63
CA VAL A 29 17.77 7.07 -23.76
C VAL A 29 16.91 6.91 -22.52
N SER A 30 16.61 5.68 -22.07
CA SER A 30 15.87 5.42 -20.83
C SER A 30 16.55 6.02 -19.61
N ALA A 31 17.89 5.95 -19.52
CA ALA A 31 18.66 6.59 -18.46
C ALA A 31 18.52 8.12 -18.47
N GLY A 32 18.60 8.75 -19.64
CA GLY A 32 18.37 10.19 -19.79
C GLY A 32 16.97 10.61 -19.38
N ARG A 33 15.95 9.83 -19.78
CA ARG A 33 14.54 10.06 -19.40
C ARG A 33 14.32 9.89 -17.89
N ALA A 34 14.93 8.87 -17.29
CA ALA A 34 14.86 8.63 -15.85
C ALA A 34 15.50 9.79 -15.05
N ALA A 35 16.64 10.31 -15.52
CA ALA A 35 17.27 11.48 -14.92
C ALA A 35 16.42 12.76 -15.08
N ALA A 36 15.79 12.96 -16.24
CA ALA A 36 14.92 14.10 -16.50
C ALA A 36 13.66 14.08 -15.61
N ILE A 37 12.96 12.94 -15.53
CA ILE A 37 11.77 12.82 -14.66
C ILE A 37 12.17 12.99 -13.19
N ALA A 38 13.30 12.42 -12.76
CA ALA A 38 13.82 12.61 -11.41
C ALA A 38 14.09 14.10 -11.09
N ALA A 39 14.65 14.85 -12.04
CA ALA A 39 14.91 16.28 -11.87
C ALA A 39 13.60 17.07 -11.76
N LEU A 40 12.68 16.87 -12.71
CA LEU A 40 11.38 17.55 -12.72
C LEU A 40 10.57 17.25 -11.45
N THR A 41 10.45 15.98 -11.08
CA THR A 41 9.71 15.56 -9.89
C THR A 41 10.32 16.15 -8.63
N ARG A 42 11.65 16.21 -8.49
CA ARG A 42 12.30 16.88 -7.35
C ARG A 42 12.01 18.36 -7.29
N ILE A 43 12.09 19.07 -8.42
CA ILE A 43 11.81 20.51 -8.47
C ILE A 43 10.39 20.77 -8.00
N ILE A 44 9.40 20.08 -8.59
CA ILE A 44 7.99 20.28 -8.23
C ILE A 44 7.69 19.81 -6.80
N CYS A 45 8.21 18.65 -6.40
CA CYS A 45 8.01 18.09 -5.04
C CYS A 45 8.78 18.86 -3.94
N SER A 46 9.70 19.75 -4.30
CA SER A 46 10.42 20.60 -3.34
C SER A 46 9.64 21.83 -2.90
N LYS A 47 8.48 22.10 -3.51
CA LYS A 47 7.61 23.22 -3.16
C LYS A 47 7.22 23.14 -1.67
N ARG A 48 7.72 24.08 -0.88
CA ARG A 48 7.44 24.23 0.57
C ARG A 48 6.58 25.45 0.89
N THR A 49 6.50 26.40 -0.03
CA THR A 49 5.82 27.69 0.19
C THR A 49 4.69 27.91 -0.83
N ASN A 50 4.06 29.08 -0.80
CA ASN A 50 2.95 29.45 -1.68
C ASN A 50 3.40 29.82 -3.12
N GLU A 51 4.49 29.22 -3.59
CA GLU A 51 5.03 29.36 -4.94
C GLU A 51 3.95 29.03 -5.99
N LYS A 52 3.68 29.95 -6.90
CA LYS A 52 2.72 29.75 -7.97
C LYS A 52 3.42 29.08 -9.14
N LEU A 53 3.05 27.83 -9.42
CA LEU A 53 3.42 27.15 -10.66
C LEU A 53 2.45 27.59 -11.76
N PRO A 54 2.92 28.15 -12.88
CA PRO A 54 2.06 28.45 -14.02
C PRO A 54 1.30 27.20 -14.49
N ASN A 55 0.02 27.37 -14.82
CA ASN A 55 -0.84 26.26 -15.22
C ASN A 55 -0.29 25.48 -16.43
N GLU A 56 0.37 26.17 -17.36
CA GLU A 56 1.01 25.54 -18.52
C GLU A 56 2.17 24.61 -18.11
N GLN A 57 3.05 25.07 -17.21
CA GLN A 57 4.17 24.26 -16.73
C GLN A 57 3.70 23.06 -15.90
N LEU A 58 2.66 23.26 -15.08
CA LEU A 58 2.05 22.18 -14.32
C LEU A 58 1.37 21.16 -15.25
N GLY A 59 0.65 21.62 -16.27
CA GLY A 59 0.03 20.77 -17.28
C GLY A 59 1.06 19.93 -18.02
N ASN A 60 2.14 20.55 -18.49
CA ASN A 60 3.23 19.85 -19.18
C ASN A 60 3.92 18.81 -18.27
N PHE A 61 4.13 19.14 -16.99
CA PHE A 61 4.68 18.21 -16.01
C PHE A 61 3.76 17.01 -15.78
N LEU A 62 2.46 17.23 -15.57
CA LEU A 62 1.50 16.15 -15.37
C LEU A 62 1.31 15.29 -16.62
N ALA A 63 1.35 15.90 -17.82
CA ALA A 63 1.36 15.17 -19.09
C ALA A 63 2.61 14.29 -19.22
N THR A 64 3.79 14.82 -18.88
CA THR A 64 5.05 14.03 -18.90
C THR A 64 4.99 12.84 -17.94
N ILE A 65 4.41 13.02 -16.75
CA ILE A 65 4.20 11.92 -15.81
C ILE A 65 3.21 10.91 -16.38
N HIS A 66 2.10 11.38 -16.95
CA HIS A 66 1.10 10.52 -17.56
C HIS A 66 1.70 9.64 -18.66
N ASP A 67 2.47 10.22 -19.59
CA ASP A 67 3.16 9.48 -20.64
C ASP A 67 4.09 8.40 -20.06
N ALA A 68 4.87 8.73 -19.03
CA ALA A 68 5.73 7.78 -18.35
C ALA A 68 4.95 6.61 -17.72
N LEU A 69 3.77 6.88 -17.16
CA LEU A 69 2.88 5.86 -16.58
C LEU A 69 2.25 4.95 -17.65
N ILE A 70 2.02 5.45 -18.86
CA ILE A 70 1.47 4.69 -19.98
C ILE A 70 2.55 3.80 -20.61
N GLU A 71 3.73 4.35 -20.88
CA GLU A 71 4.85 3.63 -21.49
C GLU A 71 5.42 2.53 -20.59
N LYS A 72 5.42 2.75 -19.27
CA LYS A 72 5.88 1.79 -18.26
C LYS A 72 7.34 1.38 -18.40
N ASP A 73 8.20 2.30 -18.84
CA ASP A 73 9.64 2.11 -18.73
C ASP A 73 10.04 1.97 -17.26
N ARG A 74 10.64 0.82 -16.91
CA ARG A 74 10.95 0.47 -15.52
C ARG A 74 11.86 1.48 -14.84
N LEU A 75 12.87 1.98 -15.55
CA LEU A 75 13.88 2.87 -15.00
C LEU A 75 13.29 4.25 -14.72
N VAL A 76 12.46 4.73 -15.66
CA VAL A 76 11.72 6.00 -15.53
C VAL A 76 10.72 5.92 -14.37
N LEU A 77 9.95 4.83 -14.28
CA LEU A 77 8.98 4.62 -13.18
C LEU A 77 9.66 4.54 -11.81
N CYS A 78 10.80 3.84 -11.69
CA CYS A 78 11.57 3.79 -10.45
C CYS A 78 11.99 5.20 -10.01
N SER A 79 12.49 6.00 -10.95
CA SER A 79 12.87 7.40 -10.68
C SER A 79 11.67 8.25 -10.27
N LEU A 80 10.53 8.11 -10.96
CA LEU A 80 9.30 8.81 -10.61
C LEU A 80 8.84 8.50 -9.18
N PHE A 81 8.73 7.23 -8.81
CA PHE A 81 8.26 6.84 -7.48
C PHE A 81 9.26 7.20 -6.38
N PHE A 82 10.55 7.03 -6.64
CA PHE A 82 11.59 7.31 -5.64
C PHE A 82 11.66 8.80 -5.28
N TYR A 83 11.62 9.68 -6.28
CA TYR A 83 11.70 11.12 -6.07
C TYR A 83 10.32 11.80 -5.88
N GLY A 84 9.23 11.11 -6.23
CA GLY A 84 7.85 11.62 -6.22
C GLY A 84 7.01 11.23 -5.01
N GLN A 85 7.62 10.89 -3.88
CA GLN A 85 6.91 10.43 -2.67
C GLN A 85 5.85 11.43 -2.16
N ASN A 86 6.02 12.72 -2.46
CA ASN A 86 5.13 13.80 -2.01
C ASN A 86 4.18 14.32 -3.11
N LEU A 87 4.16 13.71 -4.30
CA LEU A 87 3.43 14.24 -5.46
C LEU A 87 1.96 14.57 -5.15
N PHE A 88 1.25 13.64 -4.49
CA PHE A 88 -0.16 13.82 -4.12
C PHE A 88 -0.37 14.64 -2.84
N ARG A 89 0.67 14.84 -2.02
CA ARG A 89 0.59 15.64 -0.78
C ARG A 89 0.60 17.14 -1.05
N LEU A 90 1.06 17.56 -2.24
CA LEU A 90 1.17 18.97 -2.61
C LEU A 90 -0.14 19.63 -3.04
N GLY A 91 -1.22 18.87 -3.23
CA GLY A 91 -2.49 19.42 -3.71
C GLY A 91 -2.37 20.09 -5.08
N LEU A 92 -1.56 19.51 -5.98
CA LEU A 92 -1.40 20.03 -7.34
C LEU A 92 -2.71 19.90 -8.11
N TYR A 93 -3.13 20.98 -8.75
CA TYR A 93 -4.35 20.99 -9.55
C TYR A 93 -4.25 19.98 -10.72
N GLY A 94 -5.22 19.07 -10.84
CA GLY A 94 -5.30 18.08 -11.91
C GLY A 94 -4.47 16.81 -11.67
N VAL A 95 -3.77 16.70 -10.53
CA VAL A 95 -3.01 15.48 -10.18
C VAL A 95 -3.92 14.26 -10.03
N GLU A 96 -5.20 14.46 -9.77
CA GLU A 96 -6.16 13.39 -9.61
C GLU A 96 -6.35 12.59 -10.91
N ALA A 97 -6.16 13.23 -12.06
CA ALA A 97 -6.33 12.59 -13.37
C ALA A 97 -5.33 11.46 -13.63
N ILE A 98 -4.11 11.56 -13.07
CA ILE A 98 -3.06 10.55 -13.23
C ILE A 98 -3.16 9.40 -12.22
N LEU A 99 -3.96 9.56 -11.15
CA LEU A 99 -4.01 8.64 -10.01
C LEU A 99 -4.27 7.17 -10.38
N PRO A 100 -5.25 6.82 -11.25
CA PRO A 100 -5.52 5.42 -11.57
C PRO A 100 -4.32 4.72 -12.24
N HIS A 101 -3.63 5.43 -13.13
CA HIS A 101 -2.44 4.95 -13.82
C HIS A 101 -1.23 4.89 -12.88
N TYR A 102 -1.12 5.87 -11.99
CA TYR A 102 -0.09 5.91 -10.97
C TYR A 102 -0.15 4.69 -10.05
N LEU A 103 -1.34 4.38 -9.52
CA LEU A 103 -1.51 3.19 -8.67
C LEU A 103 -1.26 1.88 -9.43
N PHE A 104 -1.65 1.81 -10.70
CA PHE A 104 -1.36 0.64 -11.53
C PHE A 104 0.14 0.42 -11.74
N ALA A 105 0.89 1.48 -12.05
CA ALA A 105 2.33 1.41 -12.19
C ALA A 105 3.03 1.14 -10.85
N LEU A 106 2.51 1.68 -9.75
CA LEU A 106 3.01 1.45 -8.39
C LEU A 106 2.94 -0.02 -8.04
N ASP A 107 1.81 -0.70 -8.34
CA ASP A 107 1.65 -2.13 -8.12
C ASP A 107 2.74 -2.94 -8.84
N ILE A 108 3.02 -2.59 -10.11
CA ILE A 108 4.05 -3.27 -10.91
C ILE A 108 5.42 -3.11 -10.26
N ILE A 109 5.84 -1.88 -9.96
CA ILE A 109 7.16 -1.61 -9.40
C ILE A 109 7.31 -2.23 -8.00
N LEU A 110 6.27 -2.19 -7.18
CA LEU A 110 6.28 -2.80 -5.85
C LEU A 110 6.42 -4.33 -5.92
N ILE A 111 5.73 -4.99 -6.86
CA ILE A 111 5.81 -6.44 -7.05
C ILE A 111 7.15 -6.86 -7.67
N GLU A 112 7.63 -6.14 -8.69
CA GLU A 112 8.89 -6.50 -9.35
C GLU A 112 10.11 -6.24 -8.43
N SER A 113 10.09 -5.15 -7.64
CA SER A 113 11.17 -4.83 -6.67
C SER A 113 11.25 -5.77 -5.48
N SER A 114 10.29 -6.68 -5.31
CA SER A 114 10.40 -7.78 -4.33
C SER A 114 11.15 -8.99 -4.90
N LYS A 115 11.47 -8.99 -6.19
CA LYS A 115 12.09 -10.13 -6.91
C LYS A 115 13.42 -9.78 -7.56
N LEU A 116 13.58 -8.54 -8.00
CA LEU A 116 14.76 -8.10 -8.74
C LEU A 116 15.09 -6.63 -8.49
N ARG A 117 16.36 -6.28 -8.73
CA ARG A 117 16.84 -4.91 -8.71
C ARG A 117 16.42 -4.18 -9.99
N LEU A 118 15.52 -3.22 -9.85
CA LEU A 118 14.96 -2.46 -10.99
C LEU A 118 15.79 -1.25 -11.41
N HIS A 119 16.62 -0.70 -10.53
CA HIS A 119 17.38 0.52 -10.78
C HIS A 119 18.82 0.36 -10.26
N PRO A 120 19.85 0.77 -11.05
CA PRO A 120 21.25 0.56 -10.67
C PRO A 120 21.63 1.32 -9.40
N SER A 121 21.07 2.51 -9.18
CA SER A 121 21.44 3.38 -8.05
C SER A 121 20.48 3.34 -6.85
N ILE A 122 19.34 2.63 -6.95
CA ILE A 122 18.32 2.61 -5.89
C ILE A 122 18.24 1.19 -5.34
N PRO A 123 18.49 0.97 -4.04
CA PRO A 123 18.31 -0.33 -3.40
C PRO A 123 16.85 -0.79 -3.45
N GLU A 124 16.64 -2.11 -3.56
CA GLU A 124 15.30 -2.72 -3.64
C GLU A 124 14.41 -2.37 -2.44
N VAL A 125 14.97 -2.40 -1.24
CA VAL A 125 14.25 -2.06 0.01
C VAL A 125 13.79 -0.60 0.00
N ASP A 126 14.63 0.32 -0.45
CA ASP A 126 14.30 1.74 -0.52
C ASP A 126 13.31 2.04 -1.66
N MET A 127 13.35 1.26 -2.74
CA MET A 127 12.34 1.32 -3.79
C MET A 127 10.97 0.92 -3.27
N ARG A 128 10.88 -0.22 -2.55
CA ARG A 128 9.63 -0.63 -1.90
C ARG A 128 9.15 0.41 -0.89
N ARG A 129 10.06 0.98 -0.11
CA ARG A 129 9.76 2.07 0.83
C ARG A 129 9.16 3.29 0.14
N ALA A 130 9.73 3.70 -0.98
CA ALA A 130 9.22 4.83 -1.75
C ALA A 130 7.82 4.54 -2.31
N CYS A 131 7.58 3.34 -2.85
CA CYS A 131 6.25 2.91 -3.29
C CYS A 131 5.24 2.89 -2.13
N LEU A 132 5.61 2.39 -0.95
CA LEU A 132 4.73 2.39 0.22
C LEU A 132 4.40 3.81 0.70
N ARG A 133 5.36 4.75 0.67
CA ARG A 133 5.11 6.16 1.00
C ARG A 133 4.24 6.87 -0.02
N ALA A 134 4.41 6.54 -1.29
CA ALA A 134 3.54 7.03 -2.35
C ALA A 134 2.10 6.51 -2.15
N LEU A 135 1.93 5.22 -1.88
CA LEU A 135 0.64 4.62 -1.55
C LEU A 135 0.00 5.26 -0.31
N SER A 136 0.80 5.53 0.73
CA SER A 136 0.32 6.15 1.96
C SER A 136 -0.24 7.56 1.75
N SER A 137 0.24 8.28 0.74
CA SER A 137 -0.26 9.64 0.42
C SER A 137 -1.68 9.67 -0.14
N VAL A 138 -2.17 8.52 -0.64
CA VAL A 138 -3.48 8.40 -1.29
C VAL A 138 -4.37 7.33 -0.66
N ILE A 139 -3.95 6.75 0.48
CA ILE A 139 -4.63 5.61 1.11
C ILE A 139 -6.10 5.92 1.48
N CYS A 140 -6.39 7.14 1.94
CA CYS A 140 -7.74 7.57 2.32
C CYS A 140 -8.57 8.09 1.13
N TRP A 141 -7.98 8.36 -0.03
CA TRP A 141 -8.70 9.02 -1.13
C TRP A 141 -9.97 8.28 -1.58
N PRO A 142 -10.00 6.93 -1.65
CA PRO A 142 -11.23 6.23 -2.01
C PRO A 142 -12.39 6.46 -1.04
N THR A 143 -12.13 6.62 0.26
CA THR A 143 -13.15 6.88 1.28
C THR A 143 -13.45 8.36 1.44
N THR A 144 -12.45 9.23 1.29
CA THR A 144 -12.63 10.69 1.34
C THR A 144 -13.48 11.21 0.18
N PHE A 145 -13.25 10.73 -1.05
CA PHE A 145 -13.96 11.23 -2.23
C PHE A 145 -15.11 10.31 -2.67
N GLY A 146 -15.12 9.05 -2.24
CA GLY A 146 -16.19 8.09 -2.49
C GLY A 146 -16.53 7.92 -3.97
N MET A 147 -17.80 8.12 -4.30
CA MET A 147 -18.36 7.96 -5.67
C MET A 147 -18.08 9.15 -6.59
N SER A 148 -17.32 10.15 -6.13
CA SER A 148 -16.95 11.30 -6.95
C SER A 148 -16.16 10.85 -8.17
N LYS A 149 -16.40 11.51 -9.31
CA LYS A 149 -15.72 11.18 -10.57
C LYS A 149 -14.27 11.63 -10.54
N ILE A 150 -13.39 10.77 -11.06
CA ILE A 150 -12.00 11.13 -11.32
C ILE A 150 -11.93 11.81 -12.69
N PRO A 151 -11.30 12.98 -12.82
CA PRO A 151 -11.04 13.60 -14.12
C PRO A 151 -10.36 12.61 -15.07
N GLN A 152 -10.90 12.43 -16.28
CA GLN A 152 -10.36 11.49 -17.26
C GLN A 152 -9.48 12.21 -18.28
N LEU A 153 -8.33 11.61 -18.60
CA LEU A 153 -7.54 12.00 -19.78
C LEU A 153 -8.09 11.25 -21.02
N PRO A 154 -8.32 11.93 -22.16
CA PRO A 154 -9.02 11.37 -23.32
C PRO A 154 -8.45 10.05 -23.84
N GLU A 155 -7.12 9.89 -23.82
CA GLU A 155 -6.43 8.71 -24.34
C GLU A 155 -6.47 7.50 -23.39
N SER A 156 -7.01 7.69 -22.18
CA SER A 156 -6.82 6.74 -21.07
C SER A 156 -8.03 5.90 -20.67
N ALA A 157 -9.22 6.22 -21.20
CA ALA A 157 -10.48 5.63 -20.74
C ALA A 157 -10.54 4.09 -20.90
N ASN A 158 -9.86 3.55 -21.92
CA ASN A 158 -9.90 2.12 -22.27
C ASN A 158 -8.77 1.28 -21.66
N LEU A 159 -7.85 1.88 -20.89
CA LEU A 159 -6.79 1.10 -20.26
C LEU A 159 -7.33 0.29 -19.09
N LYS A 160 -6.73 -0.88 -18.84
CA LYS A 160 -7.02 -1.73 -17.66
C LYS A 160 -6.78 -1.02 -16.31
N SER A 161 -6.04 0.09 -16.33
CA SER A 161 -5.78 0.96 -15.19
C SER A 161 -6.83 2.03 -14.97
N SER A 162 -7.80 2.19 -15.88
CA SER A 162 -8.81 3.23 -15.76
C SER A 162 -9.72 2.98 -14.57
N ALA A 163 -10.09 4.06 -13.92
CA ALA A 163 -11.10 4.11 -12.86
C ALA A 163 -11.90 5.39 -13.07
N THR A 164 -13.21 5.29 -13.03
CA THR A 164 -14.11 6.43 -13.23
C THR A 164 -14.43 7.15 -11.93
N THR A 165 -14.38 6.45 -10.79
CA THR A 165 -14.60 7.00 -9.45
C THR A 165 -13.48 6.62 -8.50
N TYR A 166 -13.30 7.39 -7.41
CA TYR A 166 -12.27 7.10 -6.41
C TYR A 166 -12.51 5.78 -5.69
N LEU A 167 -13.77 5.43 -5.44
CA LEU A 167 -14.11 4.18 -4.76
C LEU A 167 -13.63 2.92 -5.52
N GLN A 168 -13.58 2.97 -6.85
CA GLN A 168 -13.05 1.87 -7.68
C GLN A 168 -11.56 1.61 -7.46
N LEU A 169 -10.81 2.55 -6.88
CA LEU A 169 -9.40 2.38 -6.52
C LEU A 169 -9.24 1.62 -5.20
N ARG A 170 -10.26 1.58 -4.35
CA ARG A 170 -10.21 0.96 -3.02
C ARG A 170 -9.79 -0.53 -3.06
N PRO A 171 -10.36 -1.39 -3.92
CA PRO A 171 -9.95 -2.80 -3.97
C PRO A 171 -8.52 -3.00 -4.46
N ARG A 172 -8.00 -2.10 -5.30
CA ARG A 172 -6.60 -2.12 -5.74
C ARG A 172 -5.68 -1.84 -4.56
N ILE A 173 -5.88 -0.71 -3.89
CA ILE A 173 -5.12 -0.31 -2.71
C ILE A 173 -5.11 -1.42 -1.65
N TYR A 174 -6.26 -2.01 -1.37
CA TYR A 174 -6.38 -3.17 -0.48
C TYR A 174 -5.51 -4.35 -0.92
N LYS A 175 -5.57 -4.74 -2.21
CA LYS A 175 -4.75 -5.84 -2.75
C LYS A 175 -3.25 -5.54 -2.65
N THR A 176 -2.84 -4.30 -2.90
CA THR A 176 -1.45 -3.83 -2.80
C THR A 176 -0.95 -3.92 -1.35
N LEU A 177 -1.77 -3.53 -0.37
CA LEU A 177 -1.44 -3.68 1.04
C LEU A 177 -1.34 -5.16 1.46
N VAL A 178 -2.28 -6.01 1.05
CA VAL A 178 -2.21 -7.46 1.35
C VAL A 178 -0.93 -8.07 0.75
N PHE A 179 -0.56 -7.67 -0.47
CA PHE A 179 0.70 -8.10 -1.08
C PHE A 179 1.90 -7.65 -0.23
N SER A 180 1.96 -6.37 0.14
CA SER A 180 3.05 -5.81 0.96
C SER A 180 3.16 -6.52 2.31
N LEU A 181 2.02 -6.72 2.97
CA LEU A 181 1.91 -7.38 4.27
C LEU A 181 2.34 -8.84 4.22
N ARG A 182 2.28 -9.51 3.07
CA ARG A 182 2.68 -10.93 2.90
C ARG A 182 4.13 -11.11 2.45
N ASN A 183 4.71 -10.12 1.79
CA ASN A 183 6.02 -10.26 1.13
C ASN A 183 7.10 -9.34 1.68
N GLU A 184 6.76 -8.25 2.38
CA GLU A 184 7.78 -7.36 2.93
C GLU A 184 8.51 -8.00 4.11
N THR A 185 9.80 -7.73 4.18
CA THR A 185 10.76 -8.26 5.15
C THR A 185 11.47 -7.15 5.92
N ASP A 186 11.59 -5.95 5.38
CA ASP A 186 12.20 -4.81 6.07
C ASP A 186 11.30 -4.30 7.20
N PRO A 187 11.79 -4.18 8.45
CA PRO A 187 10.99 -3.75 9.60
C PRO A 187 10.35 -2.37 9.41
N VAL A 188 11.07 -1.40 8.83
CA VAL A 188 10.57 -0.04 8.63
C VAL A 188 9.42 -0.03 7.61
N ASN A 189 9.57 -0.77 6.52
CA ASN A 189 8.52 -0.92 5.52
C ASN A 189 7.31 -1.69 6.09
N LEU A 190 7.53 -2.67 6.96
CA LEU A 190 6.46 -3.37 7.68
C LEU A 190 5.71 -2.44 8.63
N HIS A 191 6.38 -1.57 9.38
CA HIS A 191 5.73 -0.56 10.21
C HIS A 191 4.85 0.37 9.38
N LEU A 192 5.35 0.85 8.24
CA LEU A 192 4.57 1.70 7.34
C LEU A 192 3.36 0.94 6.77
N THR A 193 3.53 -0.33 6.40
CA THR A 193 2.44 -1.18 5.90
C THR A 193 1.37 -1.41 6.96
N LEU A 194 1.77 -1.76 8.19
CA LEU A 194 0.86 -1.96 9.32
C LEU A 194 0.09 -0.69 9.67
N ALA A 195 0.75 0.47 9.69
CA ALA A 195 0.10 1.76 9.91
C ALA A 195 -0.96 2.05 8.83
N MET A 196 -0.63 1.81 7.54
CA MET A 196 -1.60 1.94 6.46
C MET A 196 -2.77 0.96 6.58
N CYS A 197 -2.55 -0.27 7.06
CA CYS A 197 -3.62 -1.22 7.32
C CYS A 197 -4.61 -0.69 8.36
N THR A 198 -4.12 -0.13 9.47
CA THR A 198 -4.99 0.48 10.49
C THR A 198 -5.85 1.58 9.89
N VAL A 199 -5.23 2.53 9.19
CA VAL A 199 -5.94 3.66 8.55
C VAL A 199 -6.98 3.16 7.55
N LEU A 200 -6.60 2.23 6.66
CA LEU A 200 -7.53 1.71 5.65
C LEU A 200 -8.73 0.99 6.29
N MET A 201 -8.51 0.21 7.35
CA MET A 201 -9.59 -0.50 8.05
C MET A 201 -10.55 0.48 8.71
N GLU A 202 -10.04 1.45 9.48
CA GLU A 202 -10.85 2.44 10.20
C GLU A 202 -11.66 3.31 9.23
N GLU A 203 -11.01 3.89 8.24
CA GLU A 203 -11.64 4.73 7.22
C GLU A 203 -12.67 3.97 6.38
N SER A 204 -12.37 2.72 6.01
CA SER A 204 -13.33 1.90 5.25
C SER A 204 -14.55 1.53 6.08
N CYS A 205 -14.38 1.26 7.38
CA CYS A 205 -15.50 0.99 8.28
C CYS A 205 -16.37 2.24 8.45
N ALA A 206 -15.75 3.38 8.75
CA ALA A 206 -16.45 4.65 8.94
C ALA A 206 -17.22 5.05 7.67
N PHE A 207 -16.61 4.90 6.50
CA PHE A 207 -17.23 5.18 5.22
C PHE A 207 -18.44 4.27 4.96
N ASP A 208 -18.26 2.94 5.01
CA ASP A 208 -19.33 1.99 4.67
C ASP A 208 -20.52 2.08 5.63
N LEU A 209 -20.28 2.28 6.93
CA LEU A 209 -21.33 2.44 7.93
C LEU A 209 -22.06 3.79 7.82
N GLY A 210 -21.43 4.78 7.18
CA GLY A 210 -22.00 6.10 6.93
C GLY A 210 -22.86 6.18 5.66
N LEU A 211 -22.88 5.13 4.84
CA LEU A 211 -23.66 5.11 3.59
C LEU A 211 -25.15 4.88 3.85
N SER A 212 -25.99 5.50 3.01
CA SER A 212 -27.41 5.13 2.94
C SER A 212 -27.60 3.75 2.30
N GLU A 213 -28.78 3.15 2.46
CA GLU A 213 -29.12 1.87 1.81
C GLU A 213 -28.97 1.94 0.28
N GLU A 214 -29.38 3.06 -0.32
CA GLU A 214 -29.26 3.31 -1.76
C GLU A 214 -27.80 3.37 -2.21
N GLN A 215 -26.96 4.13 -1.49
CA GLN A 215 -25.52 4.24 -1.78
C GLN A 215 -24.80 2.91 -1.58
N THR A 216 -25.20 2.14 -0.58
CA THR A 216 -24.68 0.79 -0.33
C THR A 216 -25.01 -0.14 -1.49
N ALA A 217 -26.25 -0.12 -1.99
CA ALA A 217 -26.66 -0.90 -3.14
C ALA A 217 -25.89 -0.49 -4.41
N GLU A 218 -25.66 0.80 -4.62
CA GLU A 218 -24.84 1.30 -5.73
C GLU A 218 -23.39 0.82 -5.63
N MET A 219 -22.79 0.89 -4.45
CA MET A 219 -21.42 0.40 -4.21
C MET A 219 -21.29 -1.11 -4.48
N ILE A 220 -22.26 -1.90 -4.05
CA ILE A 220 -22.28 -3.35 -4.33
C ILE A 220 -22.39 -3.60 -5.85
N LYS A 221 -23.20 -2.82 -6.57
CA LYS A 221 -23.29 -2.90 -8.04
C LYS A 221 -21.95 -2.54 -8.71
N MET A 222 -21.29 -1.46 -8.28
CA MET A 222 -19.99 -1.07 -8.83
C MET A 222 -18.92 -2.13 -8.59
N THR A 223 -18.91 -2.76 -7.42
CA THR A 223 -17.89 -3.76 -7.07
C THR A 223 -18.14 -5.11 -7.78
N SER A 224 -19.40 -5.50 -7.95
CA SER A 224 -19.74 -6.74 -8.67
C SER A 224 -19.41 -6.68 -10.17
N GLN A 225 -19.50 -5.50 -10.79
CA GLN A 225 -19.11 -5.29 -12.18
C GLN A 225 -17.60 -5.45 -12.43
N GLN A 226 -16.74 -5.20 -11.44
CA GLN A 226 -15.28 -5.37 -11.59
C GLN A 226 -14.80 -6.82 -11.40
N HIS A 227 -15.55 -7.67 -10.68
CA HIS A 227 -15.02 -8.94 -10.17
C HIS A 227 -15.67 -10.23 -10.66
N GLY A 228 -16.72 -10.19 -11.48
CA GLY A 228 -17.31 -11.37 -12.16
C GLY A 228 -17.73 -12.53 -11.24
N ASN A 229 -19.03 -12.79 -11.10
CA ASN A 229 -19.63 -13.95 -10.41
C ASN A 229 -19.14 -14.24 -8.96
N GLN A 230 -18.63 -13.25 -8.22
CA GLN A 230 -18.29 -13.43 -6.80
C GLN A 230 -19.33 -12.79 -5.89
N THR A 231 -19.45 -13.34 -4.67
CA THR A 231 -20.45 -12.95 -3.67
C THR A 231 -20.43 -11.43 -3.37
N PRO A 232 -21.61 -10.80 -3.16
CA PRO A 232 -21.75 -9.35 -3.00
C PRO A 232 -20.99 -8.76 -1.80
N GLU A 233 -20.57 -9.60 -0.85
CA GLU A 233 -19.86 -9.19 0.37
C GLU A 233 -18.40 -8.79 0.15
N LYS A 234 -17.76 -9.16 -0.98
CA LYS A 234 -16.33 -8.91 -1.23
C LYS A 234 -15.97 -7.44 -1.53
N GLY A 235 -16.96 -6.55 -1.61
CA GLY A 235 -16.77 -5.11 -1.83
C GLY A 235 -16.86 -4.24 -0.58
N LEU A 236 -17.31 -4.83 0.53
CA LEU A 236 -17.54 -4.13 1.80
C LEU A 236 -16.31 -4.16 2.69
N CYS A 237 -16.22 -3.19 3.59
CA CYS A 237 -15.17 -3.04 4.60
C CYS A 237 -14.94 -4.33 5.40
N VAL A 238 -16.00 -5.08 5.71
CA VAL A 238 -15.95 -6.40 6.38
C VAL A 238 -14.95 -7.33 5.69
N SER A 239 -15.00 -7.41 4.36
CA SER A 239 -14.11 -8.29 3.60
C SER A 239 -12.65 -7.84 3.64
N PHE A 240 -12.40 -6.52 3.65
CA PHE A 240 -11.06 -5.95 3.74
C PHE A 240 -10.47 -6.12 5.13
N VAL A 241 -11.25 -5.80 6.18
CA VAL A 241 -10.86 -6.00 7.58
C VAL A 241 -10.52 -7.47 7.80
N ARG A 242 -11.41 -8.40 7.42
CA ARG A 242 -11.15 -9.84 7.60
C ARG A 242 -9.89 -10.30 6.87
N GLY A 243 -9.66 -9.82 5.64
CA GLY A 243 -8.49 -10.20 4.85
C GLY A 243 -7.18 -9.66 5.42
N LEU A 244 -7.15 -8.40 5.89
CA LEU A 244 -5.99 -7.80 6.54
C LEU A 244 -5.71 -8.47 7.88
N VAL A 245 -6.73 -8.65 8.72
CA VAL A 245 -6.62 -9.36 10.01
C VAL A 245 -6.08 -10.77 9.80
N SER A 246 -6.60 -11.51 8.82
CA SER A 246 -6.11 -12.85 8.51
C SER A 246 -4.64 -12.86 8.13
N ALA A 247 -4.20 -11.91 7.30
CA ALA A 247 -2.80 -11.80 6.90
C ALA A 247 -1.89 -11.39 8.08
N ILE A 248 -2.32 -10.49 8.96
CA ILE A 248 -1.57 -10.11 10.17
C ILE A 248 -1.45 -11.30 11.13
N CYS A 249 -2.55 -11.99 11.40
CA CYS A 249 -2.61 -13.16 12.29
C CYS A 249 -1.73 -14.32 11.81
N ASP A 250 -1.68 -14.53 10.49
CA ASP A 250 -0.78 -15.51 9.89
C ASP A 250 0.69 -15.10 10.06
N ARG A 251 1.04 -13.85 9.72
CA ARG A 251 2.42 -13.35 9.77
C ARG A 251 3.00 -13.26 11.19
N ILE A 252 2.23 -12.81 12.17
CA ILE A 252 2.72 -12.61 13.55
C ILE A 252 3.20 -13.92 14.19
N CYS A 253 2.62 -15.06 13.79
CA CYS A 253 3.03 -16.38 14.27
C CYS A 253 4.31 -16.91 13.60
N ARG A 254 4.79 -16.26 12.53
CA ARG A 254 5.97 -16.73 11.79
C ARG A 254 7.26 -16.24 12.46
N PRO A 255 8.37 -17.00 12.34
CA PRO A 255 9.64 -16.63 12.96
C PRO A 255 10.15 -15.25 12.57
N GLU A 256 9.89 -14.77 11.35
CA GLU A 256 10.40 -13.47 10.88
C GLU A 256 9.79 -12.31 11.67
N TRP A 257 8.51 -12.39 12.04
CA TRP A 257 7.86 -11.34 12.84
C TRP A 257 8.05 -11.61 14.34
N ALA A 258 7.98 -12.87 14.75
CA ALA A 258 8.16 -13.26 16.15
C ALA A 258 9.58 -13.02 16.68
N GLY A 259 10.58 -12.92 15.80
CA GLY A 259 11.94 -12.48 16.12
C GLY A 259 12.08 -10.95 16.21
N GLU A 260 11.28 -10.20 15.45
CA GLU A 260 11.32 -8.74 15.37
C GLU A 260 10.30 -8.09 16.31
N HIS A 261 10.71 -7.84 17.55
CA HIS A 261 9.82 -7.35 18.62
C HIS A 261 9.09 -6.05 18.26
N SER A 262 9.75 -5.11 17.57
CA SER A 262 9.14 -3.84 17.16
C SER A 262 8.02 -4.04 16.13
N VAL A 263 8.17 -5.01 15.22
CA VAL A 263 7.14 -5.34 14.22
C VAL A 263 5.99 -6.08 14.89
N SER A 264 6.31 -7.02 15.80
CA SER A 264 5.32 -7.72 16.61
C SER A 264 4.44 -6.77 17.41
N LEU A 265 5.03 -5.77 18.09
CA LEU A 265 4.29 -4.75 18.83
C LEU A 265 3.37 -3.95 17.90
N ALA A 266 3.88 -3.47 16.76
CA ALA A 266 3.05 -2.74 15.81
C ALA A 266 1.88 -3.59 15.28
N ALA A 267 2.10 -4.89 15.04
CA ALA A 267 1.04 -5.81 14.61
C ALA A 267 -0.02 -6.01 15.71
N ILE A 268 0.41 -6.16 16.97
CA ILE A 268 -0.48 -6.24 18.13
C ILE A 268 -1.27 -4.94 18.29
N ASP A 269 -0.65 -3.78 18.07
CA ASP A 269 -1.32 -2.48 18.11
C ASP A 269 -2.39 -2.38 17.03
N VAL A 270 -2.12 -2.84 15.79
CA VAL A 270 -3.15 -2.91 14.74
C VAL A 270 -4.33 -3.78 15.18
N LEU A 271 -4.06 -4.95 15.77
CA LEU A 271 -5.11 -5.84 16.27
C LEU A 271 -5.88 -5.22 17.45
N ASN A 272 -5.21 -4.43 18.29
CA ASN A 272 -5.82 -3.70 19.39
C ASN A 272 -6.74 -2.59 18.85
N CYS A 273 -6.33 -1.86 17.81
CA CYS A 273 -7.16 -0.85 17.15
C CYS A 273 -8.48 -1.39 16.59
N LEU A 274 -8.61 -2.71 16.38
CA LEU A 274 -9.89 -3.31 15.99
C LEU A 274 -10.99 -3.09 17.02
N SER A 275 -10.63 -2.82 18.29
CA SER A 275 -11.61 -2.43 19.32
C SER A 275 -12.22 -1.05 19.09
N HIS A 276 -11.71 -0.25 18.16
CA HIS A 276 -12.37 1.01 17.81
C HIS A 276 -13.36 0.84 16.66
N LEU A 277 -13.32 -0.30 15.96
CA LEU A 277 -14.25 -0.59 14.88
C LEU A 277 -15.61 -0.99 15.44
N ASN A 278 -16.66 -0.73 14.66
CA ASN A 278 -17.99 -1.19 15.01
C ASN A 278 -18.01 -2.73 15.11
N PRO A 279 -18.53 -3.32 16.20
CA PRO A 279 -18.59 -4.77 16.37
C PRO A 279 -19.26 -5.52 15.22
N THR A 280 -20.22 -4.89 14.52
CA THR A 280 -20.90 -5.51 13.37
C THR A 280 -19.96 -5.81 12.21
N VAL A 281 -18.81 -5.12 12.12
CA VAL A 281 -17.80 -5.40 11.08
C VAL A 281 -17.00 -6.65 11.42
N LEU A 282 -16.60 -6.80 12.68
CA LEU A 282 -15.79 -7.94 13.13
C LEU A 282 -16.63 -9.22 13.28
N PHE A 283 -17.90 -9.07 13.68
CA PHE A 283 -18.86 -10.15 13.93
C PHE A 283 -20.04 -10.12 12.96
N ASN A 284 -19.76 -9.79 11.69
CA ASN A 284 -20.79 -9.69 10.66
C ASN A 284 -21.56 -11.01 10.52
N ASN A 285 -22.88 -10.95 10.38
CA ASN A 285 -23.76 -12.14 10.32
C ASN A 285 -23.57 -13.14 11.48
N LYS A 286 -23.15 -12.67 12.67
CA LYS A 286 -22.80 -13.51 13.83
C LYS A 286 -21.63 -14.46 13.58
N ASP A 287 -20.81 -14.20 12.55
CA ASP A 287 -19.59 -14.95 12.30
C ASP A 287 -18.50 -14.55 13.30
N VAL A 288 -18.14 -15.48 14.19
CA VAL A 288 -17.08 -15.30 15.19
C VAL A 288 -15.71 -15.75 14.70
N SER A 289 -15.57 -16.16 13.43
CA SER A 289 -14.33 -16.70 12.88
C SER A 289 -13.17 -15.71 12.96
N THR A 290 -13.41 -14.44 12.64
CA THR A 290 -12.37 -13.40 12.67
C THR A 290 -11.88 -13.15 14.09
N GLY A 291 -12.78 -13.00 15.07
CA GLY A 291 -12.41 -12.85 16.48
C GLY A 291 -11.68 -14.07 17.03
N SER A 292 -12.17 -15.28 16.72
CA SER A 292 -11.52 -16.55 17.10
C SER A 292 -10.11 -16.66 16.53
N LEU A 293 -9.91 -16.25 15.28
CA LEU A 293 -8.60 -16.26 14.62
C LEU A 293 -7.61 -15.35 15.34
N ILE A 294 -8.03 -14.14 15.73
CA ILE A 294 -7.17 -13.20 16.45
C ILE A 294 -6.74 -13.79 17.78
N VAL A 295 -7.69 -14.25 18.59
CA VAL A 295 -7.39 -14.84 19.92
C VAL A 295 -6.48 -16.05 19.78
N ALA A 296 -6.79 -16.98 18.88
CA ALA A 296 -5.96 -18.17 18.66
C ALA A 296 -4.53 -17.83 18.20
N SER A 297 -4.39 -16.82 17.33
CA SER A 297 -3.07 -16.40 16.83
C SER A 297 -2.25 -15.70 17.90
N LEU A 298 -2.88 -14.86 18.73
CA LEU A 298 -2.22 -14.22 19.87
C LEU A 298 -1.78 -15.25 20.92
N CYS A 299 -2.61 -16.23 21.26
CA CYS A 299 -2.23 -17.31 22.17
C CYS A 299 -1.03 -18.10 21.63
N ARG A 300 -1.06 -18.51 20.36
CA ARG A 300 0.07 -19.20 19.72
C ARG A 300 1.34 -18.35 19.71
N PHE A 301 1.21 -17.06 19.42
CA PHE A 301 2.34 -16.12 19.47
C PHE A 301 2.93 -16.04 20.88
N ILE A 302 2.10 -15.88 21.91
CA ILE A 302 2.54 -15.80 23.31
C ILE A 302 3.25 -17.09 23.73
N GLU A 303 2.69 -18.27 23.43
CA GLU A 303 3.33 -19.57 23.68
C GLU A 303 4.70 -19.66 22.98
N THR A 304 4.80 -19.16 21.75
CA THR A 304 6.05 -19.12 20.98
C THR A 304 7.08 -18.17 21.63
N GLN A 305 6.66 -17.01 22.16
CA GLN A 305 7.57 -16.10 22.86
C GLN A 305 8.05 -16.70 24.19
N LEU A 306 7.16 -17.32 24.97
CA LEU A 306 7.48 -17.86 26.28
C LEU A 306 8.33 -19.14 26.22
N SER A 307 8.24 -19.90 25.14
CA SER A 307 9.07 -21.10 24.91
C SER A 307 10.51 -20.79 24.50
N LYS A 308 10.86 -19.51 24.26
CA LYS A 308 12.26 -19.12 23.98
C LYS A 308 13.15 -19.37 25.21
N PRO A 309 14.41 -19.79 25.01
CA PRO A 309 15.34 -20.04 26.11
C PRO A 309 15.63 -18.76 26.92
N PRO A 310 15.96 -18.88 28.23
CA PRO A 310 16.14 -17.72 29.13
C PRO A 310 17.06 -16.59 28.63
N PRO A 311 18.16 -16.83 27.88
CA PRO A 311 18.99 -15.75 27.34
C PRO A 311 18.27 -14.83 26.35
N LEU A 312 17.15 -15.26 25.77
CA LEU A 312 16.33 -14.48 24.85
C LEU A 312 15.18 -13.75 25.54
N HIS A 313 15.02 -13.87 26.87
CA HIS A 313 14.02 -13.14 27.63
C HIS A 313 14.48 -11.70 27.85
N SER A 314 14.14 -10.85 26.88
CA SER A 314 14.39 -9.42 26.94
C SER A 314 13.16 -8.66 27.46
N LYS A 315 13.36 -7.42 27.87
CA LYS A 315 12.26 -6.49 28.18
C LYS A 315 11.28 -6.38 27.01
N ASP A 316 11.79 -6.30 25.78
CA ASP A 316 10.99 -6.15 24.56
C ASP A 316 10.13 -7.39 24.28
N LEU A 317 10.65 -8.59 24.59
CA LEU A 317 9.87 -9.82 24.54
C LEU A 317 8.73 -9.79 25.57
N HIS A 318 8.99 -9.36 26.79
CA HIS A 318 7.91 -9.23 27.78
C HIS A 318 6.88 -8.17 27.39
N SER A 319 7.30 -7.10 26.72
CA SER A 319 6.39 -6.11 26.14
C SER A 319 5.49 -6.70 25.05
N THR A 320 6.00 -7.55 24.15
CA THR A 320 5.16 -8.21 23.13
C THR A 320 4.18 -9.20 23.76
N VAL A 321 4.61 -9.96 24.77
CA VAL A 321 3.72 -10.87 25.52
C VAL A 321 2.62 -10.10 26.24
N SER A 322 2.97 -9.04 26.96
CA SER A 322 2.01 -8.19 27.67
C SER A 322 1.01 -7.53 26.71
N GLY A 323 1.49 -7.04 25.57
CA GLY A 323 0.64 -6.47 24.53
C GLY A 323 -0.34 -7.51 23.98
N GLY A 324 0.15 -8.71 23.67
CA GLY A 324 -0.69 -9.82 23.19
C GLY A 324 -1.80 -10.19 24.17
N PHE A 325 -1.49 -10.30 25.46
CA PHE A 325 -2.50 -10.55 26.50
C PHE A 325 -3.53 -9.42 26.60
N SER A 326 -3.09 -8.17 26.53
CA SER A 326 -3.98 -7.00 26.55
C SER A 326 -4.98 -7.06 25.39
N THR A 327 -4.48 -7.27 24.17
CA THR A 327 -5.33 -7.36 22.98
C THR A 327 -6.30 -8.55 23.04
N ALA A 328 -5.82 -9.73 23.46
CA ALA A 328 -6.68 -10.90 23.63
C ALA A 328 -7.79 -10.66 24.67
N SER A 329 -7.46 -9.98 25.78
CA SER A 329 -8.42 -9.65 26.85
C SER A 329 -9.49 -8.64 26.41
N ILE A 330 -9.20 -7.82 25.39
CA ILE A 330 -10.17 -6.88 24.81
C ILE A 330 -11.11 -7.59 23.83
N ILE A 331 -10.57 -8.48 22.99
CA ILE A 331 -11.32 -9.14 21.91
C ILE A 331 -12.17 -10.31 22.42
N LEU A 332 -11.68 -11.08 23.40
CA LEU A 332 -12.37 -12.25 23.92
C LEU A 332 -13.77 -11.94 24.49
N PRO A 333 -13.98 -10.88 25.31
CA PRO A 333 -15.31 -10.48 25.74
C PRO A 333 -16.24 -10.09 24.59
N MET A 334 -15.74 -9.43 23.54
CA MET A 334 -16.58 -9.09 22.39
C MET A 334 -17.10 -10.35 21.68
N LEU A 335 -16.26 -11.38 21.61
CA LEU A 335 -16.63 -12.68 21.05
C LEU A 335 -17.66 -13.42 21.89
N LEU A 336 -17.55 -13.36 23.23
CA LEU A 336 -18.45 -14.04 24.14
C LEU A 336 -19.79 -13.31 24.35
N CYS A 337 -19.80 -11.98 24.35
CA CYS A 337 -20.98 -11.17 24.68
C CYS A 337 -21.69 -10.58 23.44
N GLY A 338 -21.10 -10.66 22.25
CA GLY A 338 -21.65 -10.05 21.03
C GLY A 338 -21.80 -8.52 21.12
N SER A 339 -21.14 -7.89 22.10
CA SER A 339 -21.19 -6.45 22.41
C SER A 339 -19.97 -6.09 23.27
N PHE A 340 -19.56 -4.81 23.24
CA PHE A 340 -18.49 -4.31 24.10
C PHE A 340 -18.84 -4.56 25.58
N PRO A 341 -17.95 -5.17 26.39
CA PRO A 341 -18.03 -4.91 27.81
C PRO A 341 -17.79 -3.41 28.01
N GLY A 342 -18.66 -2.76 28.79
CA GLY A 342 -18.44 -1.37 29.21
C GLY A 342 -17.05 -1.18 29.84
N PRO A 343 -16.58 0.06 29.98
CA PRO A 343 -15.17 0.39 30.13
C PRO A 343 -14.57 -0.19 31.41
N PHE A 344 -13.93 -1.36 31.30
CA PHE A 344 -13.11 -1.95 32.37
C PHE A 344 -11.63 -1.55 32.29
N LEU A 345 -11.22 -0.79 31.26
CA LEU A 345 -9.83 -0.33 31.08
C LEU A 345 -9.69 1.20 30.90
N SER A 346 -10.58 1.99 31.48
CA SER A 346 -10.49 3.47 31.50
C SER A 346 -9.55 4.04 32.58
N LYS A 347 -8.54 3.29 33.05
CA LYS A 347 -7.62 3.80 34.10
C LYS A 347 -6.15 3.91 33.74
N ASN A 348 -5.75 3.66 32.50
CA ASN A 348 -4.36 3.90 32.06
C ASN A 348 -4.27 4.64 30.71
N SER A 349 -5.18 5.57 30.44
CA SER A 349 -5.05 6.52 29.33
C SER A 349 -4.09 7.66 29.70
N ASN A 350 -2.79 7.38 29.79
CA ASN A 350 -1.76 8.42 29.91
C ASN A 350 -0.53 8.16 29.04
N TYR A 351 -0.72 7.50 27.90
CA TYR A 351 0.28 7.49 26.81
C TYR A 351 -0.42 7.72 25.47
N ARG A 352 -1.06 8.89 25.32
CA ARG A 352 -1.28 9.48 24.00
C ARG A 352 0.05 10.04 23.53
N VAL A 353 0.82 9.27 22.75
CA VAL A 353 1.83 9.87 21.88
C VAL A 353 1.08 10.33 20.64
N THR A 354 0.73 11.62 20.64
CA THR A 354 0.34 12.37 19.45
C THR A 354 1.51 12.37 18.47
N LEU A 355 1.48 11.47 17.49
CA LEU A 355 2.24 11.62 16.23
C LEU A 355 1.41 12.48 15.28
N SER A 356 1.21 13.74 15.64
CA SER A 356 0.67 14.77 14.74
C SER A 356 1.13 16.14 15.22
N GLU A 357 2.43 16.38 15.16
CA GLU A 357 3.08 17.70 15.08
C GLU A 357 4.59 17.47 15.20
N SER A 358 5.28 17.37 14.07
CA SER A 358 6.67 17.83 13.84
C SER A 358 7.25 17.20 12.57
N ILE A 359 7.40 18.04 11.54
CA ILE A 359 8.25 17.95 10.32
C ILE A 359 7.65 17.24 9.11
#